data_AF-A0A813QUC2-F1
#
_entry.id   AF-A0A813QUC2-F1
#
_cell.length_a   1.000
_cell.length_b   1.000
_cell.length_c   1.000
_cell.angle_alpha   90.00
_cell.angle_beta   90.00
_cell.angle_gamma   90.00
#
_symmetry.space_group_name_H-M   'P 1'
#
loop_
_entity.id
_entity.type
_entity.pdbx_description
1 polymer ?
#
loop_
_entity_poly.entity_id
_entity_poly.type
_entity_poly.pdbx_seq_one_letter_code
_entity_poly.pdbx_strand_id
1 'polypeptide(L)'
;MQNDLRYRFDFLSKFINFDQNDVNMLNTLAPIIFPLLPALVERLYKKLYSFDVTKRFFHLRNDGFESFPVNREVGITLDFVQTEYRKDMFSVYLKRILTQGQWDDSFIEYLSRVGQMHTPKGGSAAINVDYMYMNALFCYLEQLLMEVIWNAESLDQRKKQEAMEAISKFICIQNDFLTMHYGATWNKETSCANIPIPISHSKNLLSGNTFCYVSIHYSRVMCYRRGLPTSYTIISNHGCPYRSSSAYA
;
A
#
# COMPACT_ATOMS: atom_id res chain seq x y z
N MET A 1 7.06 -24.13 -0.07
CA MET A 1 5.67 -24.18 0.44
C MET A 1 5.26 -22.88 1.14
N GLN A 2 5.95 -22.40 2.19
CA GLN A 2 5.52 -21.18 2.92
C GLN A 2 5.56 -19.87 2.12
N ASN A 3 6.24 -19.80 0.97
CA ASN A 3 6.27 -18.61 0.09
C ASN A 3 5.32 -18.70 -1.11
N ASP A 4 4.60 -19.81 -1.26
CA ASP A 4 3.64 -19.99 -2.35
C ASP A 4 2.31 -19.32 -1.99
N LEU A 5 1.87 -18.35 -2.80
CA LEU A 5 0.70 -17.52 -2.50
C LEU A 5 -0.59 -18.35 -2.45
N ARG A 6 -0.79 -19.24 -3.42
CA ARG A 6 -1.98 -20.08 -3.51
C ARG A 6 -2.07 -21.03 -2.32
N TYR A 7 -0.97 -21.71 -1.99
CA TYR A 7 -0.91 -22.61 -0.84
C TYR A 7 -1.23 -21.90 0.48
N ARG A 8 -0.65 -20.71 0.72
CA ARG A 8 -0.92 -19.92 1.94
C ARG A 8 -2.39 -19.50 2.01
N PHE A 9 -2.91 -18.97 0.91
CA PHE A 9 -4.31 -18.57 0.81
C PHE A 9 -5.23 -19.75 1.12
N ASP A 10 -5.04 -20.88 0.44
CA ASP A 10 -5.90 -22.06 0.61
C ASP A 10 -5.83 -22.62 2.04
N PHE A 11 -4.66 -22.62 2.66
CA PHE A 11 -4.51 -23.02 4.06
C PHE A 11 -5.24 -22.05 5.00
N LEU A 12 -4.95 -20.76 4.89
CA LEU A 12 -5.50 -19.75 5.79
C LEU A 12 -7.02 -19.64 5.65
N SER A 13 -7.53 -19.64 4.41
CA SER A 13 -8.96 -19.63 4.14
C SER A 13 -9.68 -20.83 4.76
N LYS A 14 -9.11 -22.04 4.66
CA LYS A 14 -9.64 -23.21 5.36
C LYS A 14 -9.61 -23.05 6.88
N PHE A 15 -8.52 -22.49 7.42
CA PHE A 15 -8.34 -22.33 8.86
C PHE A 15 -9.34 -21.34 9.49
N ILE A 16 -9.62 -20.22 8.82
CA ILE A 16 -10.53 -19.17 9.32
C ILE A 16 -11.95 -19.27 8.75
N ASN A 17 -12.26 -20.36 8.04
CA ASN A 17 -13.54 -20.57 7.34
C ASN A 17 -13.89 -19.41 6.40
N PHE A 18 -12.92 -18.94 5.61
CA PHE A 18 -13.15 -17.99 4.52
C PHE A 18 -13.56 -18.75 3.26
N ASP A 19 -14.76 -18.46 2.74
CA ASP A 19 -15.31 -19.11 1.57
C ASP A 19 -15.98 -18.12 0.58
N GLN A 20 -16.67 -18.65 -0.43
CA GLN A 20 -17.36 -17.83 -1.43
C GLN A 20 -18.51 -17.01 -0.83
N ASN A 21 -19.12 -17.42 0.28
CA ASN A 21 -20.15 -16.63 0.95
C ASN A 21 -19.55 -15.37 1.55
N ASP A 22 -18.33 -15.43 2.10
CA ASP A 22 -17.61 -14.24 2.56
C ASP A 22 -17.32 -13.29 1.40
N VAL A 23 -16.84 -13.81 0.27
CA VAL A 23 -16.61 -13.00 -0.95
C VAL A 23 -17.89 -12.32 -1.42
N ASN A 24 -18.99 -13.08 -1.50
CA ASN A 24 -20.29 -12.55 -1.88
C ASN A 24 -20.77 -11.48 -0.88
N MET A 25 -20.59 -11.72 0.42
CA MET A 25 -20.94 -10.77 1.47
C MET A 25 -20.14 -9.48 1.33
N LEU A 26 -18.82 -9.55 1.11
CA LEU A 26 -18.00 -8.37 0.79
C LEU A 26 -18.55 -7.61 -0.42
N ASN A 27 -19.01 -8.31 -1.46
CA ASN A 27 -19.60 -7.65 -2.63
C ASN A 27 -20.91 -6.92 -2.32
N THR A 28 -21.72 -7.43 -1.39
CA THR A 28 -22.94 -6.72 -0.95
C THR A 28 -22.65 -5.41 -0.22
N LEU A 29 -21.44 -5.25 0.33
CA LEU A 29 -21.03 -4.02 1.02
C LEU A 29 -20.61 -2.90 0.07
N ALA A 30 -20.32 -3.20 -1.21
CA ALA A 30 -19.93 -2.20 -2.20
C ALA A 30 -20.90 -0.99 -2.28
N PRO A 31 -22.22 -1.17 -2.47
CA PRO A 31 -23.17 -0.04 -2.52
C PRO A 31 -23.29 0.73 -1.19
N ILE A 32 -22.93 0.12 -0.06
CA ILE A 32 -22.97 0.75 1.28
C ILE A 32 -21.70 1.58 1.50
N ILE A 33 -20.53 1.01 1.18
CA ILE A 33 -19.23 1.62 1.46
C ILE A 33 -18.87 2.69 0.41
N PHE A 34 -19.21 2.50 -0.86
CA PHE A 34 -18.77 3.40 -1.94
C PHE A 34 -19.12 4.87 -1.73
N PRO A 35 -20.35 5.23 -1.30
CA PRO A 35 -20.69 6.63 -1.01
C PRO A 35 -19.89 7.21 0.17
N LEU A 36 -19.43 6.36 1.08
CA LEU A 36 -18.72 6.74 2.30
C LEU A 36 -17.19 6.75 2.14
N LEU A 37 -16.66 6.15 1.05
CA LEU A 37 -15.23 6.02 0.81
C LEU A 37 -14.45 7.34 0.95
N PRO A 38 -14.89 8.49 0.39
CA PRO A 38 -14.14 9.74 0.55
C PRO A 38 -13.94 10.13 2.02
N ALA A 39 -15.00 10.03 2.83
CA ALA A 39 -14.93 10.37 4.25
C ALA A 39 -14.12 9.34 5.06
N LEU A 40 -14.25 8.04 4.72
CA LEU A 40 -13.49 6.97 5.37
C LEU A 40 -11.98 7.13 5.13
N VAL A 41 -11.58 7.36 3.88
CA VAL A 41 -10.17 7.56 3.51
C VAL A 41 -9.62 8.85 4.14
N GLU A 42 -10.42 9.91 4.20
CA GLU A 42 -10.02 11.13 4.91
C GLU A 42 -9.75 10.88 6.40
N ARG A 43 -10.63 10.13 7.09
CA ARG A 43 -10.44 9.75 8.50
C ARG A 43 -9.17 8.90 8.69
N LEU A 44 -8.95 7.93 7.81
CA LEU A 44 -7.76 7.08 7.80
C LEU A 44 -6.47 7.89 7.67
N TYR A 45 -6.43 8.82 6.72
CA TYR A 45 -5.26 9.66 6.50
C TYR A 45 -5.05 10.65 7.65
N LYS A 46 -6.11 11.29 8.17
CA LYS A 46 -5.99 12.12 9.38
C LYS A 46 -5.34 11.35 10.55
N LYS A 47 -5.67 10.06 10.71
CA LYS A 47 -5.02 9.21 11.72
C LYS A 47 -3.55 8.95 11.43
N LEU A 48 -3.17 8.69 10.18
CA LEU A 48 -1.75 8.54 9.80
C LEU A 48 -0.95 9.84 9.97
N TYR A 49 -1.58 11.00 9.78
CA TYR A 49 -0.94 12.30 9.98
C TYR A 49 -0.87 12.73 11.44
N SER A 50 -1.63 12.09 12.35
CA SER A 50 -1.63 12.43 13.77
C SER A 50 -0.41 11.90 14.52
N PHE A 51 0.47 11.13 13.86
CA PHE A 51 1.73 10.64 14.44
C PHE A 51 2.90 10.94 13.50
N ASP A 52 3.96 11.57 14.02
CA ASP A 52 5.13 11.95 13.22
C ASP A 52 5.80 10.75 12.55
N VAL A 53 5.84 9.61 13.26
CA VAL A 53 6.44 8.35 12.80
C VAL A 53 5.78 7.76 11.55
N THR A 54 4.48 7.98 11.37
CA THR A 54 3.74 7.55 10.17
C THR A 54 3.68 8.66 9.13
N LYS A 55 3.54 9.93 9.56
CA LYS A 55 3.50 11.09 8.68
C LYS A 55 4.75 11.21 7.79
N ARG A 56 5.94 10.88 8.31
CA ARG A 56 7.20 10.98 7.57
C ARG A 56 7.20 10.21 6.23
N PHE A 57 6.46 9.11 6.11
CA PHE A 57 6.38 8.30 4.88
C PHE A 57 5.62 8.99 3.75
N PHE A 58 4.88 10.06 4.05
CA PHE A 58 4.15 10.86 3.07
C PHE A 58 4.95 12.02 2.51
N HIS A 59 6.08 12.37 3.14
CA HIS A 59 7.05 13.33 2.58
C HIS A 59 8.08 12.63 1.65
N LEU A 60 8.10 11.29 1.64
CA LEU A 60 8.95 10.52 0.74
C LEU A 60 8.37 10.55 -0.68
N ARG A 61 9.20 10.93 -1.65
CA ARG A 61 8.79 11.03 -3.05
C ARG A 61 8.50 9.64 -3.62
N ASN A 62 7.39 9.53 -4.34
CA ASN A 62 7.10 8.36 -5.18
C ASN A 62 7.86 8.48 -6.51
N ASP A 63 8.27 7.35 -7.08
CA ASP A 63 8.81 7.29 -8.44
C ASP A 63 7.78 7.89 -9.42
N GLY A 64 8.22 8.79 -10.30
CA GLY A 64 7.34 9.56 -11.19
C GLY A 64 6.86 10.92 -10.65
N PHE A 65 7.08 11.22 -9.36
CA PHE A 65 6.93 12.58 -8.79
C PHE A 65 8.28 13.32 -8.69
N GLU A 66 9.37 12.71 -9.13
CA GLU A 66 10.72 13.29 -9.14
C GLU A 66 10.83 14.52 -10.05
N SER A 67 10.09 14.50 -11.17
CA SER A 67 10.12 15.53 -12.22
C SER A 67 9.04 16.62 -12.07
N PHE A 68 8.19 16.57 -11.06
CA PHE A 68 7.20 17.63 -10.85
C PHE A 68 7.91 18.90 -10.36
N PRO A 69 7.88 20.01 -11.12
CA PRO A 69 8.45 21.27 -10.66
C PRO A 69 7.65 21.77 -9.46
N VAL A 70 8.35 22.26 -8.44
CA VAL A 70 7.74 22.98 -7.30
C VAL A 70 7.27 24.34 -7.81
N ASN A 71 6.21 24.38 -8.62
CA ASN A 71 5.61 25.66 -8.97
C ASN A 71 4.83 26.13 -7.74
N ARG A 72 5.33 27.21 -7.14
CA ARG A 72 4.69 27.96 -6.05
C ARG A 72 3.45 28.69 -6.58
N GLU A 73 2.50 27.96 -7.17
CA GLU A 73 1.16 28.47 -7.34
C GLU A 73 0.45 28.38 -5.99
N VAL A 74 -0.21 29.48 -5.62
CA VAL A 74 -0.73 29.75 -4.28
C VAL A 74 -1.65 28.62 -3.82
N GLY A 75 -1.18 27.81 -2.87
CA GLY A 75 -2.01 26.92 -2.05
C GLY A 75 -1.90 25.41 -2.31
N ILE A 76 -1.28 24.96 -3.41
CA ILE A 76 -1.16 23.51 -3.72
C ILE A 76 0.30 23.09 -3.62
N THR A 77 0.65 22.36 -2.56
CA THR A 77 1.99 21.77 -2.39
C THR A 77 2.09 20.42 -3.12
N LEU A 78 3.30 20.00 -3.50
CA LEU A 78 3.51 18.65 -4.07
C LEU A 78 3.09 17.55 -3.09
N ASP A 79 3.33 17.76 -1.80
CA ASP A 79 2.88 16.87 -0.73
C ASP A 79 1.35 16.70 -0.77
N PHE A 80 0.61 17.78 -1.02
CA PHE A 80 -0.84 17.72 -1.16
C PHE A 80 -1.24 16.86 -2.37
N VAL A 81 -0.64 17.08 -3.55
CA VAL A 81 -0.95 16.29 -4.76
C VAL A 81 -0.61 14.81 -4.59
N GLN A 82 0.54 14.49 -3.99
CA GLN A 82 0.94 13.11 -3.73
C GLN A 82 0.04 12.45 -2.69
N THR A 83 -0.41 13.19 -1.68
CA THR A 83 -1.34 12.70 -0.67
C THR A 83 -2.68 12.33 -1.28
N GLU A 84 -3.27 13.21 -2.10
CA GLU A 84 -4.53 12.96 -2.78
C GLU A 84 -4.42 11.77 -3.74
N TYR A 85 -3.32 11.65 -4.49
CA TYR A 85 -3.07 10.48 -5.32
C TYR A 85 -3.04 9.17 -4.51
N ARG A 86 -2.40 9.17 -3.33
CA ARG A 86 -2.36 7.99 -2.46
C ARG A 86 -3.76 7.66 -1.91
N LYS A 87 -4.58 8.66 -1.56
CA LYS A 87 -5.97 8.47 -1.14
C LYS A 87 -6.82 7.84 -2.25
N ASP A 88 -6.65 8.30 -3.49
CA ASP A 88 -7.30 7.73 -4.67
C ASP A 88 -6.91 6.25 -4.87
N MET A 89 -5.62 5.93 -4.77
CA MET A 89 -5.13 4.57 -4.89
C MET A 89 -5.67 3.66 -3.77
N PHE A 90 -5.77 4.16 -2.54
CA PHE A 90 -6.40 3.41 -1.45
C PHE A 90 -7.90 3.17 -1.69
N SER A 91 -8.59 4.16 -2.27
CA SER A 91 -10.00 4.00 -2.67
C SER A 91 -10.16 2.95 -3.78
N VAL A 92 -9.27 2.93 -4.77
CA VAL A 92 -9.22 1.90 -5.82
C VAL A 92 -8.99 0.53 -5.22
N TYR A 93 -8.09 0.43 -4.24
CA TYR A 93 -7.82 -0.81 -3.52
C TYR A 93 -9.07 -1.38 -2.84
N LEU A 94 -9.77 -0.57 -2.03
CA LEU A 94 -11.00 -1.00 -1.38
C LEU A 94 -12.10 -1.35 -2.38
N LYS A 95 -12.28 -0.54 -3.43
CA LYS A 95 -13.25 -0.85 -4.49
C LYS A 95 -12.97 -2.20 -5.13
N ARG A 96 -11.71 -2.50 -5.43
CA ARG A 96 -11.34 -3.77 -6.05
C ARG A 96 -11.65 -4.96 -5.16
N ILE A 97 -11.41 -4.88 -3.85
CA ILE A 97 -11.79 -5.94 -2.91
C ILE A 97 -13.30 -6.15 -2.90
N LEU A 98 -14.06 -5.06 -2.80
CA LEU A 98 -15.51 -5.08 -2.71
C LEU A 98 -16.19 -5.46 -4.03
N THR A 99 -15.50 -5.47 -5.17
CA THR A 99 -16.09 -5.88 -6.46
C THR A 99 -15.49 -7.15 -7.04
N GLN A 100 -14.44 -7.70 -6.42
CA GLN A 100 -13.85 -8.96 -6.85
C GLN A 100 -14.83 -10.09 -6.54
N GLY A 101 -15.36 -10.75 -7.58
CA GLY A 101 -16.29 -11.87 -7.41
C GLY A 101 -15.62 -13.23 -7.14
N GLN A 102 -14.32 -13.36 -7.45
CA GLN A 102 -13.54 -14.59 -7.30
C GLN A 102 -12.12 -14.28 -6.84
N TRP A 103 -11.62 -14.95 -5.81
CA TRP A 103 -10.25 -14.74 -5.30
C TRP A 103 -9.27 -15.74 -5.96
N ASP A 104 -9.11 -15.57 -7.27
CA ASP A 104 -8.22 -16.35 -8.13
C ASP A 104 -6.73 -15.95 -7.98
N ASP A 105 -5.84 -16.61 -8.73
CA ASP A 105 -4.39 -16.40 -8.65
C ASP A 105 -4.01 -14.94 -8.94
N SER A 106 -4.70 -14.33 -9.90
CA SER A 106 -4.46 -12.94 -10.28
C SER A 106 -4.83 -11.95 -9.17
N PHE A 107 -5.90 -12.25 -8.43
CA PHE A 107 -6.35 -11.41 -7.34
C PHE A 107 -5.46 -11.57 -6.10
N ILE A 108 -5.07 -12.79 -5.73
CA ILE A 108 -4.14 -13.00 -4.60
C ILE A 108 -2.75 -12.41 -4.89
N GLU A 109 -2.28 -12.47 -6.15
CA GLU A 109 -1.06 -11.77 -6.55
C GLU A 109 -1.20 -10.27 -6.38
N TYR A 110 -2.35 -9.71 -6.74
CA TYR A 110 -2.62 -8.29 -6.53
C TYR A 110 -2.57 -7.92 -5.04
N LEU A 111 -3.24 -8.68 -4.16
CA LEU A 111 -3.21 -8.44 -2.72
C LEU A 111 -1.78 -8.53 -2.15
N SER A 112 -0.97 -9.47 -2.66
CA SER A 112 0.44 -9.59 -2.31
C SER A 112 1.27 -8.39 -2.76
N ARG A 113 1.06 -7.89 -3.99
CA ARG A 113 1.77 -6.71 -4.52
C ARG A 113 1.49 -5.45 -3.70
N VAL A 114 0.31 -5.33 -3.09
CA VAL A 114 0.00 -4.25 -2.14
C VAL A 114 0.95 -4.27 -0.94
N GLY A 115 1.36 -5.44 -0.44
CA GLY A 115 2.40 -5.52 0.58
C GLY A 115 3.78 -5.17 0.05
N GLN A 116 4.13 -5.69 -1.12
CA GLN A 116 5.44 -5.49 -1.74
C GLN A 116 5.75 -4.01 -1.99
N MET A 117 4.78 -3.22 -2.45
CA MET A 117 4.97 -1.80 -2.79
C MET A 117 5.29 -0.89 -1.58
N HIS A 118 5.08 -1.39 -0.36
CA HIS A 118 5.43 -0.66 0.87
C HIS A 118 6.81 -1.04 1.41
N THR A 119 7.55 -1.88 0.67
CA THR A 119 8.90 -2.32 0.98
C THR A 119 9.88 -1.94 -0.15
N PRO A 120 11.20 -1.96 0.10
CA PRO A 120 12.20 -1.76 -0.95
C PRO A 120 12.17 -2.80 -2.08
N LYS A 121 11.42 -3.90 -1.93
CA LYS A 121 11.33 -5.00 -2.91
C LYS A 121 10.37 -4.72 -4.06
N GLY A 122 9.59 -3.65 -4.00
CA GLY A 122 8.63 -3.32 -5.07
C GLY A 122 8.13 -1.88 -5.08
N GLY A 123 8.31 -1.12 -3.99
CA GLY A 123 8.14 0.34 -4.02
C GLY A 123 9.38 1.03 -4.58
N SER A 124 9.40 2.36 -4.49
CA SER A 124 10.65 3.12 -4.59
C SER A 124 11.63 2.62 -3.53
N ALA A 125 12.93 2.60 -3.83
CA ALA A 125 13.95 2.21 -2.85
C ALA A 125 13.90 3.07 -1.57
N ALA A 126 13.34 4.29 -1.66
CA ALA A 126 13.11 5.17 -0.53
C ALA A 126 11.93 4.75 0.37
N ILE A 127 10.98 3.95 -0.13
CA ILE A 127 9.78 3.52 0.60
C ILE A 127 10.11 2.22 1.35
N ASN A 128 10.32 2.36 2.65
CA ASN A 128 10.48 1.25 3.58
C ASN A 128 9.60 1.50 4.82
N VAL A 129 8.32 1.18 4.71
CA VAL A 129 7.40 1.27 5.85
C VAL A 129 7.73 0.13 6.81
N ASP A 130 7.58 0.32 8.12
CA ASP A 130 7.72 -0.78 9.09
C ASP A 130 6.41 -1.60 9.15
N TYR A 131 6.50 -2.91 9.31
CA TYR A 131 5.33 -3.80 9.36
C TYR A 131 4.35 -3.38 10.46
N MET A 132 4.85 -2.91 11.61
CA MET A 132 4.02 -2.45 12.72
C MET A 132 3.07 -1.34 12.28
N TYR A 133 3.52 -0.41 11.44
CA TYR A 133 2.67 0.68 10.93
C TYR A 133 1.67 0.19 9.88
N MET A 134 2.05 -0.78 9.04
CA MET A 134 1.11 -1.41 8.10
C MET A 134 0.01 -2.17 8.84
N ASN A 135 0.39 -2.99 9.81
CA ASN A 135 -0.57 -3.72 10.64
C ASN A 135 -1.51 -2.76 11.38
N ALA A 136 -0.97 -1.69 11.97
CA ALA A 136 -1.79 -0.66 12.64
C ALA A 136 -2.77 0.04 11.68
N LEU A 137 -2.35 0.33 10.44
CA LEU A 137 -3.21 0.89 9.40
C LEU A 137 -4.39 -0.03 9.10
N PHE A 138 -4.13 -1.33 8.88
CA PHE A 138 -5.17 -2.30 8.55
C PHE A 138 -6.10 -2.60 9.73
N CYS A 139 -5.59 -2.62 10.97
CA CYS A 139 -6.45 -2.68 12.16
C CYS A 139 -7.37 -1.45 12.28
N TYR A 140 -6.87 -0.25 11.98
CA TYR A 140 -7.72 0.94 12.02
C TYR A 140 -8.73 0.97 10.87
N LEU A 141 -8.34 0.51 9.67
CA LEU A 141 -9.27 0.30 8.56
C LEU A 141 -10.40 -0.66 8.95
N GLU A 142 -10.08 -1.78 9.59
CA GLU A 142 -11.07 -2.74 10.07
C GLU A 142 -12.09 -2.06 10.98
N GLN A 143 -11.64 -1.28 11.97
CA GLN A 143 -12.53 -0.54 12.88
C GLN A 143 -13.47 0.42 12.12
N LEU A 144 -12.95 1.17 11.14
CA LEU A 144 -13.77 2.07 10.33
C LEU A 144 -14.84 1.31 9.52
N LEU A 145 -14.49 0.15 8.98
CA LEU A 145 -15.42 -0.69 8.22
C LEU A 145 -16.48 -1.31 9.13
N MET A 146 -16.11 -1.76 10.34
CA MET A 146 -17.07 -2.25 11.32
C MET A 146 -18.06 -1.17 11.76
N GLU A 147 -17.61 0.07 11.94
CA GLU A 147 -18.48 1.21 12.24
C GLU A 147 -19.50 1.44 11.11
N VAL A 148 -19.07 1.38 9.85
CA VAL A 148 -19.97 1.51 8.69
C VAL A 148 -21.01 0.38 8.67
N ILE A 149 -20.58 -0.87 8.87
CA ILE A 149 -21.48 -2.05 8.84
C ILE A 149 -22.48 -1.98 10.00
N TRP A 150 -22.03 -1.64 11.20
CA TRP A 150 -22.89 -1.55 12.38
C TRP A 150 -24.03 -0.55 12.20
N ASN A 151 -23.72 0.59 11.57
CA ASN A 151 -24.68 1.67 11.32
C ASN A 151 -25.47 1.51 10.01
N ALA A 152 -25.21 0.48 9.21
CA ALA A 152 -25.96 0.24 7.97
C ALA A 152 -27.38 -0.23 8.28
N GLU A 153 -28.38 0.61 8.01
CA GLU A 153 -29.80 0.28 8.18
C GLU A 153 -30.31 -0.75 7.18
N SER A 154 -29.64 -0.87 6.02
CA SER A 154 -29.97 -1.84 4.97
C SER A 154 -29.59 -3.29 5.31
N LEU A 155 -28.85 -3.50 6.41
CA LEU A 155 -28.44 -4.81 6.88
C LEU A 155 -29.20 -5.18 8.16
N ASP A 156 -29.82 -6.36 8.18
CA ASP A 156 -30.33 -6.96 9.41
C ASP A 156 -29.18 -7.41 10.33
N GLN A 157 -29.51 -7.75 11.58
CA GLN A 157 -28.50 -8.12 12.58
C GLN A 157 -27.63 -9.31 12.15
N ARG A 158 -28.21 -10.28 11.46
CA ARG A 158 -27.49 -11.47 10.98
C ARG A 158 -26.51 -11.07 9.87
N LYS A 159 -26.96 -10.28 8.89
CA LYS A 159 -26.09 -9.78 7.81
C LYS A 159 -24.99 -8.87 8.33
N LYS A 160 -25.26 -8.07 9.37
CA LYS A 160 -24.20 -7.28 10.04
C LYS A 160 -23.13 -8.19 10.62
N GLN A 161 -23.52 -9.25 11.32
CA GLN A 161 -22.57 -10.22 11.85
C GLN A 161 -21.75 -10.89 10.73
N GLU A 162 -22.43 -11.42 9.70
CA GLU A 162 -21.78 -12.07 8.56
C GLU A 162 -20.82 -11.12 7.81
N ALA A 163 -21.21 -9.85 7.64
CA ALA A 163 -20.35 -8.81 7.06
C ALA A 163 -19.14 -8.48 7.91
N MET A 164 -19.29 -8.38 9.23
CA MET A 164 -18.18 -8.14 10.15
C MET A 164 -17.20 -9.32 10.15
N GLU A 165 -17.70 -10.56 10.13
CA GLU A 165 -16.86 -11.75 10.01
C GLU A 165 -16.08 -11.76 8.69
N ALA A 166 -16.76 -11.49 7.56
CA ALA A 166 -16.13 -11.44 6.23
C ALA A 166 -15.02 -10.37 6.15
N ILE A 167 -15.24 -9.18 6.71
CA ILE A 167 -14.22 -8.14 6.79
C ILE A 167 -13.04 -8.57 7.66
N SER A 168 -13.28 -9.16 8.83
CA SER A 168 -12.19 -9.58 9.72
C SER A 168 -11.32 -10.67 9.09
N LYS A 169 -11.94 -11.64 8.42
CA LYS A 169 -11.23 -12.67 7.64
C LYS A 169 -10.42 -12.06 6.48
N PHE A 170 -10.99 -11.09 5.75
CA PHE A 170 -10.25 -10.36 4.72
C PHE A 170 -9.02 -9.63 5.29
N ILE A 171 -9.16 -8.92 6.41
CA ILE A 171 -8.05 -8.21 7.06
C ILE A 171 -6.96 -9.20 7.49
N CYS A 172 -7.35 -10.36 8.02
CA CYS A 172 -6.42 -11.45 8.35
C CYS A 172 -5.63 -11.92 7.12
N ILE A 173 -6.31 -12.21 6.00
CA ILE A 173 -5.67 -12.65 4.75
C ILE A 173 -4.75 -11.57 4.18
N GLN A 174 -5.20 -10.31 4.16
CA GLN A 174 -4.38 -9.21 3.69
C GLN A 174 -3.12 -9.06 4.55
N ASN A 175 -3.24 -9.11 5.88
CA ASN A 175 -2.10 -9.04 6.78
C ASN A 175 -1.11 -10.18 6.55
N ASP A 176 -1.59 -11.41 6.31
CA ASP A 176 -0.72 -12.52 5.94
C ASP A 176 0.13 -12.19 4.71
N PHE A 177 -0.50 -11.72 3.63
CA PHE A 177 0.22 -11.30 2.43
C PHE A 177 1.14 -10.10 2.64
N LEU A 178 0.80 -9.16 3.52
CA LEU A 178 1.72 -8.09 3.90
C LEU A 178 2.98 -8.70 4.52
N THR A 179 2.84 -9.53 5.57
CA THR A 179 3.99 -10.07 6.33
C THR A 179 5.02 -10.79 5.46
N MET A 180 4.58 -11.45 4.38
CA MET A 180 5.47 -12.14 3.43
C MET A 180 6.58 -11.23 2.89
N HIS A 181 6.30 -9.93 2.72
CA HIS A 181 7.25 -8.98 2.13
C HIS A 181 8.21 -8.37 3.15
N TYR A 182 7.86 -8.37 4.42
CA TYR A 182 8.63 -7.71 5.48
C TYR A 182 9.76 -8.58 6.01
N GLY A 183 9.78 -9.87 5.66
CA GLY A 183 10.78 -10.82 6.17
C GLY A 183 10.65 -11.00 7.68
N ALA A 184 11.24 -12.06 8.23
CA ALA A 184 11.31 -12.23 9.68
C ALA A 184 12.32 -11.22 10.27
N THR A 185 11.96 -9.94 10.35
CA THR A 185 12.76 -8.92 11.06
C THR A 185 12.50 -9.03 12.57
N TRP A 186 12.75 -10.21 13.13
CA TRP A 186 13.20 -10.31 14.51
C TRP A 186 14.70 -10.55 14.47
N ASN A 187 15.44 -9.50 14.10
CA ASN A 187 16.87 -9.48 14.38
C ASN A 187 17.03 -9.44 15.90
N LYS A 188 17.40 -10.58 16.47
CA LYS A 188 17.69 -10.78 17.89
C LYS A 188 19.04 -10.16 18.28
N GLU A 189 19.38 -9.00 17.72
CA GLU A 189 20.64 -8.29 17.98
C GLU A 189 20.37 -6.86 18.46
N THR A 190 19.57 -6.72 19.51
CA THR A 190 19.74 -5.60 20.46
C THR A 190 19.27 -6.02 21.85
N SER A 191 19.69 -7.20 22.32
CA SER A 191 19.59 -7.57 23.72
C SER A 191 20.93 -7.28 24.39
N CYS A 192 21.02 -6.11 25.02
CA CYS A 192 21.89 -5.77 26.16
C CYS A 192 23.42 -5.95 26.08
N ALA A 193 24.02 -6.37 24.96
CA ALA A 193 25.47 -6.36 24.80
C ALA A 193 25.92 -5.06 24.11
N ASN A 194 26.78 -4.30 24.76
CA ASN A 194 27.43 -3.04 24.30
C ASN A 194 26.72 -1.74 24.71
N ILE A 195 26.42 -1.55 25.99
CA ILE A 195 26.64 -0.22 26.58
C ILE A 195 28.16 -0.11 26.78
N PRO A 196 28.88 0.77 26.05
CA PRO A 196 30.28 1.00 26.33
C PRO A 196 30.38 1.71 27.67
N ILE A 197 30.93 1.03 28.68
CA ILE A 197 31.47 1.72 29.86
C ILE A 197 32.61 2.61 29.31
N PRO A 198 32.60 3.93 29.54
CA PRO A 198 33.65 4.79 29.02
C PRO A 198 34.95 4.50 29.76
N ILE A 199 35.80 3.67 29.16
CA ILE A 199 37.20 3.54 29.55
C ILE A 199 37.99 4.45 28.60
N SER A 200 38.57 5.49 29.19
CA SER A 200 39.54 6.35 28.55
C SER A 200 40.74 5.53 28.04
N HIS A 201 41.01 5.56 26.73
CA HIS A 201 42.32 5.92 26.15
C HIS A 201 42.40 5.65 24.62
N SER A 202 42.54 6.75 23.88
CA SER A 202 43.37 7.02 22.69
C SER A 202 43.69 5.93 21.63
N LYS A 203 43.37 6.26 20.36
CA LYS A 203 44.25 6.40 19.15
C LYS A 203 43.68 5.74 17.87
N ASN A 204 43.42 6.61 16.88
CA ASN A 204 43.55 6.55 15.42
C ASN A 204 43.64 5.17 14.70
N LEU A 205 42.90 5.01 13.59
CA LEU A 205 43.44 4.72 12.24
C LEU A 205 42.36 4.71 11.12
N LEU A 206 42.59 5.63 10.18
CA LEU A 206 42.35 5.73 8.72
C LEU A 206 41.54 4.68 7.90
N SER A 207 40.58 5.23 7.14
CA SER A 207 40.25 5.11 5.69
C SER A 207 40.19 3.77 4.94
N GLY A 208 39.11 3.59 4.15
CA GLY A 208 39.12 2.78 2.92
C GLY A 208 37.73 2.41 2.38
N ASN A 209 37.20 3.19 1.44
CA ASN A 209 35.96 2.92 0.69
C ASN A 209 36.21 1.98 -0.50
N THR A 210 35.36 0.97 -0.70
CA THR A 210 35.05 0.42 -2.05
C THR A 210 33.71 -0.31 -2.01
N PHE A 211 32.72 0.09 -2.83
CA PHE A 211 31.60 -0.76 -3.22
C PHE A 211 31.20 -0.52 -4.68
N CYS A 212 31.05 -1.62 -5.43
CA CYS A 212 30.65 -1.66 -6.84
C CYS A 212 29.14 -1.43 -7.03
N TYR A 213 28.76 -0.67 -8.06
CA TYR A 213 27.38 -0.49 -8.50
C TYR A 213 27.05 -1.49 -9.63
N VAL A 214 25.90 -2.16 -9.54
CA VAL A 214 25.25 -2.85 -10.67
C VAL A 214 23.90 -2.17 -10.90
N SER A 215 23.73 -1.59 -12.09
CA SER A 215 22.49 -0.94 -12.53
C SER A 215 21.68 -1.92 -13.37
N ILE A 216 20.38 -2.05 -13.08
CA ILE A 216 19.44 -2.78 -13.94
C ILE A 216 18.30 -1.84 -14.30
N HIS A 217 18.16 -1.58 -15.61
CA HIS A 217 17.17 -0.72 -16.25
C HIS A 217 15.93 -1.50 -16.76
N TYR A 218 14.86 -0.73 -17.00
CA TYR A 218 13.62 -0.96 -17.79
C TYR A 218 12.44 -1.64 -17.05
N SER A 219 11.15 -1.32 -17.25
CA SER A 219 10.38 -0.18 -17.80
C SER A 219 8.88 -0.53 -17.76
N ARG A 220 8.00 0.43 -17.41
CA ARG A 220 6.71 0.75 -18.10
C ARG A 220 5.90 1.74 -17.25
N VAL A 221 5.94 3.01 -17.62
CA VAL A 221 5.03 4.06 -17.10
C VAL A 221 3.81 4.13 -18.02
N MET A 222 2.61 3.97 -17.47
CA MET A 222 1.35 4.25 -18.17
C MET A 222 0.94 5.70 -17.86
N CYS A 223 0.74 6.52 -18.90
CA CYS A 223 0.23 7.88 -18.77
C CYS A 223 -1.26 7.94 -19.13
N TYR A 224 -2.09 8.53 -18.26
CA TYR A 224 -3.49 8.89 -18.54
C TYR A 224 -3.63 10.40 -18.72
N ARG A 225 -4.42 10.83 -19.71
CA ARG A 225 -4.78 12.24 -19.94
C ARG A 225 -6.23 12.46 -19.48
N ARG A 226 -6.47 13.42 -18.58
CA ARG A 226 -7.83 13.82 -18.18
C ARG A 226 -8.46 14.72 -19.24
N GLY A 227 -9.67 14.36 -19.69
CA GLY A 227 -10.55 15.22 -20.49
C GLY A 227 -11.74 14.49 -21.10
N LEU A 228 -12.91 14.61 -20.44
CA LEU A 228 -14.30 14.29 -20.86
C LEU A 228 -14.83 12.84 -20.68
N PRO A 229 -16.16 12.69 -20.49
CA PRO A 229 -16.73 11.63 -19.65
C PRO A 229 -17.04 10.34 -20.43
N THR A 230 -16.95 9.22 -19.70
CA THR A 230 -17.48 7.90 -20.05
C THR A 230 -17.02 7.30 -21.39
N SER A 231 -15.79 6.77 -21.43
CA SER A 231 -15.43 5.50 -22.10
C SER A 231 -13.90 5.30 -22.05
N TYR A 232 -13.46 4.10 -21.66
CA TYR A 232 -12.04 3.73 -21.71
C TYR A 232 -11.72 3.18 -23.11
N THR A 233 -10.91 3.89 -23.88
CA THR A 233 -10.34 3.37 -25.14
C THR A 233 -8.84 3.24 -24.99
N ILE A 234 -8.32 2.03 -25.21
CA ILE A 234 -6.88 1.74 -25.28
C ILE A 234 -6.36 2.30 -26.61
N ILE A 235 -5.42 3.24 -26.58
CA ILE A 235 -4.70 3.68 -27.79
C ILE A 235 -3.49 2.73 -27.97
N SER A 236 -3.39 2.15 -29.17
CA SER A 236 -2.50 1.04 -29.55
C SER A 236 -0.99 1.27 -29.34
N ASN A 237 -0.27 0.16 -29.23
CA ASN A 237 1.19 0.03 -29.20
C ASN A 237 1.87 0.54 -30.49
N HIS A 238 2.20 1.83 -30.63
CA HIS A 238 3.30 2.24 -31.51
C HIS A 238 3.92 3.59 -31.09
N GLY A 239 5.23 3.53 -30.85
CA GLY A 239 6.25 4.59 -30.82
C GLY A 239 5.85 6.04 -30.60
N CYS A 240 6.26 6.61 -29.46
CA CYS A 240 6.34 8.06 -29.28
C CYS A 240 7.69 8.57 -29.85
N PRO A 241 7.71 9.54 -30.78
CA PRO A 241 8.94 10.00 -31.44
C PRO A 241 9.75 10.93 -30.53
N TYR A 242 10.99 10.54 -30.26
CA TYR A 242 12.04 11.41 -29.71
C TYR A 242 12.32 12.54 -30.72
N ARG A 243 12.16 13.81 -30.33
CA ARG A 243 12.80 14.95 -31.00
C ARG A 243 13.93 15.45 -30.12
N SER A 244 15.15 15.09 -30.51
CA SER A 244 16.38 15.74 -30.09
C SER A 244 16.48 17.12 -30.72
N SER A 245 16.86 18.14 -29.96
CA SER A 245 17.45 19.35 -30.52
C SER A 245 18.45 19.96 -29.55
N SER A 246 19.72 19.66 -29.78
CA SER A 246 20.84 20.55 -29.51
C SER A 246 21.18 21.27 -30.82
N ALA A 247 21.26 22.60 -30.84
CA ALA A 247 22.16 23.39 -31.68
C ALA A 247 21.94 24.90 -31.48
N TYR A 248 23.02 25.56 -31.05
CA TYR A 248 23.48 26.91 -31.40
C TYR A 248 22.54 28.14 -31.31
N ALA A 249 22.88 29.04 -30.38
CA ALA A 249 23.39 30.37 -30.69
C ALA A 249 24.47 30.73 -29.65
#